data_AF-A0A2N9P7C7-F1
#
_entry.id   AF-A0A2N9P7C7-F1
#
_cell.length_a   1.000
_cell.length_b   1.000
_cell.length_c   1.000
_cell.angle_alpha   90.00
_cell.angle_beta   90.00
_cell.angle_gamma   90.00
#
_symmetry.space_group_name_H-M   'P 1'
#
loop_
_entity.id
_entity.type
_entity.pdbx_description
1 polymer ?
#
loop_
_entity_poly.entity_id
_entity_poly.type
_entity_poly.pdbx_seq_one_letter_code
_entity_poly.pdbx_strand_id
1 'polypeptide(L)'
;MNQEEAIKNVYNALLSETSIPVSIRNMEGVDKVQYEELKKNIIFLIDYYKDRDNVPKKLALAFVDISNYFFVPNLNYSEEDSERFEDYGIELSELANKLFDDE
;
A
#
# COMPACT_ATOMS: atom_id res chain seq x y z
N MET A 1 13.10 -4.61 -12.17
CA MET A 1 12.88 -4.47 -10.72
C MET A 1 13.30 -5.75 -10.04
N ASN A 2 14.03 -5.67 -8.95
CA ASN A 2 14.36 -6.84 -8.12
C ASN A 2 13.53 -6.84 -6.82
N GLN A 3 13.58 -7.94 -6.06
CA GLN A 3 12.80 -8.09 -4.83
C GLN A 3 13.17 -7.07 -3.74
N GLU A 4 14.46 -6.78 -3.55
CA GLU A 4 14.89 -5.81 -2.53
C GLU A 4 14.40 -4.39 -2.86
N GLU A 5 14.51 -4.00 -4.13
CA GLU A 5 14.00 -2.74 -4.67
C GLU A 5 12.48 -2.64 -4.49
N ALA A 6 11.75 -3.70 -4.83
CA ALA A 6 10.30 -3.71 -4.70
C ALA A 6 9.84 -3.58 -3.23
N ILE A 7 10.49 -4.30 -2.31
CA ILE A 7 10.20 -4.18 -0.86
C ILE A 7 10.50 -2.77 -0.37
N LYS A 8 11.63 -2.19 -0.80
CA LYS A 8 11.99 -0.82 -0.43
C LYS A 8 10.95 0.18 -0.93
N ASN A 9 10.46 0.02 -2.16
CA ASN A 9 9.46 0.90 -2.74
C ASN A 9 8.12 0.79 -2.00
N VAL A 10 7.64 -0.42 -1.69
CA VAL A 10 6.42 -0.62 -0.88
C VAL A 10 6.58 0.02 0.50
N TYR A 11 7.70 -0.23 1.18
CA TYR A 11 7.97 0.36 2.48
C TYR A 11 7.99 1.89 2.42
N ASN A 12 8.63 2.47 1.41
CA ASN A 12 8.70 3.92 1.26
C ASN A 12 7.33 4.53 0.99
N ALA A 13 6.53 3.91 0.12
CA ALA A 13 5.21 4.41 -0.24
C ALA A 13 4.19 4.32 0.90
N LEU A 14 4.36 3.38 1.85
CA LEU A 14 3.38 3.15 2.93
C LEU A 14 3.85 3.63 4.32
N LEU A 15 5.14 3.54 4.63
CA LEU A 15 5.65 3.71 6.00
C LEU A 15 6.73 4.79 6.16
N SER A 16 7.24 5.40 5.08
CA SER A 16 8.21 6.49 5.21
C SER A 16 7.57 7.81 5.66
N GLU A 17 8.42 8.78 6.02
CA GLU A 17 8.00 10.14 6.34
C GLU A 17 7.42 10.90 5.13
N THR A 18 7.63 10.40 3.91
CA THR A 18 7.09 10.95 2.65
C THR A 18 6.15 9.95 1.98
N SER A 19 5.48 9.11 2.78
CA SER A 19 4.58 8.07 2.30
C SER A 19 3.21 8.64 1.91
N ILE A 20 2.46 7.88 1.11
CA ILE A 20 1.09 8.22 0.72
C ILE A 20 0.22 8.53 1.95
N PRO A 21 0.23 7.71 3.03
CA PRO A 21 -0.56 8.02 4.22
C PRO A 21 -0.12 9.28 4.95
N VAL A 22 1.14 9.70 4.84
CA VAL A 22 1.60 10.99 5.37
C VAL A 22 1.04 12.14 4.52
N SER A 23 1.11 12.06 3.19
CA SER A 23 0.55 13.08 2.30
C SER A 23 -0.97 13.24 2.47
N ILE A 24 -1.72 12.15 2.66
CA ILE A 24 -3.14 12.23 3.01
C ILE A 24 -3.34 12.98 4.33
N ARG A 25 -2.59 12.63 5.39
CA ARG A 25 -2.69 13.31 6.69
C ARG A 25 -2.29 14.78 6.65
N ASN A 26 -1.39 15.15 5.74
CA ASN A 26 -0.96 16.53 5.51
C ASN A 26 -1.90 17.33 4.60
N MET A 27 -3.05 16.77 4.18
CA MET A 27 -3.98 17.39 3.25
C MET A 27 -3.42 17.63 1.84
N GLU A 28 -2.39 16.87 1.44
CA GLU A 28 -1.76 16.95 0.12
C GLU A 28 -2.45 16.01 -0.90
N GLY A 29 -3.19 15.02 -0.40
CA GLY A 29 -3.88 14.02 -1.21
C GLY A 29 -2.97 12.86 -1.61
N VAL A 30 -3.31 12.21 -2.73
CA VAL A 30 -2.57 11.04 -3.24
C VAL A 30 -2.08 11.34 -4.67
N ASP A 31 -0.78 11.22 -4.88
CA ASP A 31 -0.22 11.21 -6.23
C ASP A 31 -0.57 9.88 -6.90
N LYS A 32 -1.35 9.96 -7.98
CA LYS A 32 -1.78 8.79 -8.76
C LYS A 32 -0.60 8.01 -9.33
N VAL A 33 0.48 8.68 -9.74
CA VAL A 33 1.67 8.00 -10.28
C VAL A 33 2.33 7.18 -9.17
N GLN A 34 2.48 7.77 -7.99
CA GLN A 34 3.04 7.08 -6.82
C GLN A 34 2.18 5.87 -6.41
N TYR A 35 0.86 6.00 -6.46
CA TYR A 35 -0.07 4.91 -6.16
C TYR A 35 0.02 3.76 -7.17
N GLU A 36 0.05 4.06 -8.47
CA GLU A 36 0.20 3.02 -9.51
C GLU A 36 1.57 2.33 -9.43
N GLU A 37 2.63 3.07 -9.08
CA GLU A 37 3.93 2.48 -8.80
C GLU A 37 3.88 1.54 -7.60
N LEU A 38 3.25 1.94 -6.49
CA LEU A 38 3.03 1.07 -5.34
C LEU A 38 2.35 -0.24 -5.76
N LYS A 39 1.23 -0.17 -6.48
CA LYS A 39 0.51 -1.37 -6.97
C LYS A 39 1.39 -2.28 -7.80
N LYS A 40 2.17 -1.71 -8.73
CA LYS A 40 3.11 -2.48 -9.57
C LYS A 40 4.16 -3.23 -8.72
N ASN A 41 4.67 -2.59 -7.67
CA ASN A 41 5.62 -3.23 -6.75
C ASN A 41 4.96 -4.38 -5.98
N ILE A 42 3.72 -4.20 -5.52
CA ILE A 42 2.98 -5.25 -4.80
C ILE A 42 2.69 -6.44 -5.71
N ILE A 43 2.18 -6.21 -6.93
CA ILE A 43 1.89 -7.28 -7.91
C ILE A 43 3.15 -8.09 -8.23
N PHE A 44 4.29 -7.41 -8.40
CA PHE A 44 5.57 -8.09 -8.59
C PHE A 44 5.95 -8.96 -7.38
N LEU A 45 5.72 -8.47 -6.16
CA LEU A 45 6.03 -9.22 -4.94
C LEU A 45 5.10 -10.42 -4.75
N ILE A 46 3.82 -10.31 -5.10
CA ILE A 46 2.88 -11.44 -5.11
C ILE A 46 3.43 -12.55 -6.01
N ASP A 47 3.77 -12.23 -7.26
CA ASP A 47 4.32 -13.24 -8.19
C ASP A 47 5.67 -13.80 -7.72
N TYR A 48 6.51 -12.97 -7.08
CA TYR A 48 7.80 -13.41 -6.54
C TYR A 48 7.67 -14.38 -5.36
N TYR A 49 6.66 -14.20 -4.52
CA TYR A 49 6.46 -14.94 -3.27
C TYR A 49 5.42 -16.07 -3.35
N LYS A 50 4.62 -16.18 -4.42
CA LYS A 50 3.55 -17.20 -4.55
C LYS A 50 3.98 -18.65 -4.30
N ASP A 51 5.22 -19.00 -4.65
CA ASP A 51 5.78 -20.36 -4.50
C ASP A 51 6.83 -20.42 -3.36
N ARG A 52 6.77 -19.48 -2.41
CA ARG A 52 7.76 -19.35 -1.33
C ARG A 52 7.09 -19.34 0.04
N ASP A 53 7.58 -20.19 0.92
CA ASP A 53 7.04 -20.36 2.29
C ASP A 53 7.17 -19.13 3.21
N ASN A 54 7.84 -18.06 2.79
CA ASN A 54 8.17 -16.95 3.70
C ASN A 54 8.16 -15.59 3.01
N VAL A 55 7.37 -14.67 3.57
CA VAL A 55 7.40 -13.24 3.26
C VAL A 55 8.27 -12.49 4.29
N PRO A 56 9.17 -11.58 3.87
CA PRO A 56 10.00 -10.82 4.80
C PRO A 56 9.18 -9.98 5.78
N LYS A 57 9.57 -9.97 7.06
CA LYS A 57 8.91 -9.19 8.12
C LYS A 57 8.73 -7.71 7.78
N LYS A 58 9.72 -7.11 7.11
CA LYS A 58 9.66 -5.71 6.67
C LYS A 58 8.51 -5.47 5.69
N LEU A 59 8.27 -6.41 4.79
CA LEU A 59 7.16 -6.35 3.85
C LEU A 59 5.82 -6.60 4.57
N ALA A 60 5.77 -7.63 5.42
CA ALA A 60 4.59 -7.93 6.24
C ALA A 60 4.13 -6.73 7.08
N LEU A 61 5.07 -6.01 7.70
CA LEU A 61 4.78 -4.79 8.47
C LEU A 61 4.08 -3.72 7.65
N ALA A 62 4.42 -3.56 6.37
CA ALA A 62 3.84 -2.54 5.50
C ALA A 62 2.36 -2.78 5.19
N PHE A 63 1.89 -4.02 5.35
CA PHE A 63 0.49 -4.40 5.08
C PHE A 63 -0.36 -4.56 6.34
N VAL A 64 0.22 -4.36 7.52
CA VAL A 64 -0.55 -4.45 8.78
C VAL A 64 -1.58 -3.32 8.78
N ASP A 65 -2.86 -3.72 8.70
CA ASP A 65 -4.01 -2.82 8.77
C ASP A 65 -3.95 -1.71 7.68
N ILE A 66 -3.56 -2.10 6.46
CA ILE A 66 -3.29 -1.17 5.36
C ILE A 66 -4.51 -0.32 4.98
N SER A 67 -5.74 -0.85 5.11
CA SER A 67 -6.96 -0.08 4.86
C SER A 67 -7.08 1.12 5.80
N ASN A 68 -6.68 0.99 7.06
CA ASN A 68 -6.71 2.08 8.04
C ASN A 68 -5.74 3.22 7.69
N TYR A 69 -4.74 3.00 6.84
CA TYR A 69 -3.89 4.08 6.35
C TYR A 69 -4.61 5.06 5.43
N PHE A 70 -5.73 4.64 4.85
CA PHE A 70 -6.52 5.40 3.89
C PHE A 70 -7.90 5.82 4.42
N PHE A 71 -8.30 5.33 5.59
CA PHE A 71 -9.53 5.74 6.25
C PHE A 71 -9.36 7.09 6.98
N VAL A 72 -10.02 8.14 6.50
CA VAL A 72 -9.78 9.52 6.95
C VAL A 72 -11.04 10.32 7.35
N PRO A 73 -11.87 9.79 8.27
CA PRO A 73 -13.16 10.40 8.63
C PRO A 73 -13.06 11.79 9.30
N ASN A 74 -11.87 12.16 9.80
CA ASN A 74 -11.64 13.40 10.54
C ASN A 74 -10.82 14.44 9.75
N LEU A 75 -10.61 14.22 8.45
CA LEU A 75 -9.89 15.14 7.58
C LEU A 75 -10.88 15.90 6.68
N ASN A 76 -10.55 17.15 6.35
CA ASN A 76 -11.40 18.02 5.52
C ASN A 76 -11.27 17.71 4.02
N TYR A 77 -11.35 16.44 3.64
CA TYR A 77 -11.42 16.01 2.26
C TYR A 77 -12.85 16.12 1.73
N SER A 78 -13.00 16.22 0.41
CA SER A 78 -14.31 16.05 -0.22
C SER A 78 -14.78 14.60 -0.04
N GLU A 79 -16.09 14.37 -0.12
CA GLU A 79 -16.66 13.01 -0.10
C GLU A 79 -16.04 12.13 -1.20
N GLU A 80 -15.90 12.68 -2.41
CA GLU A 80 -15.25 12.01 -3.54
C GLU A 80 -13.79 11.62 -3.25
N ASP A 81 -13.02 12.51 -2.62
CA ASP A 81 -11.63 12.20 -2.27
C ASP A 81 -11.53 11.14 -1.17
N SER A 82 -12.40 11.23 -0.15
CA SER A 82 -12.46 10.24 0.94
C SER A 82 -12.85 8.86 0.42
N GLU A 83 -13.91 8.77 -0.39
CA GLU A 83 -14.33 7.52 -1.04
C GLU A 83 -13.19 6.93 -1.89
N ARG A 84 -12.48 7.77 -2.65
CA ARG A 84 -11.35 7.31 -3.46
C ARG A 84 -10.19 6.78 -2.61
N PHE A 85 -9.93 7.36 -1.45
CA PHE A 85 -8.91 6.83 -0.54
C PHE A 85 -9.34 5.50 0.06
N GLU A 86 -10.60 5.38 0.47
CA GLU A 86 -11.15 4.11 0.94
C GLU A 86 -11.05 3.01 -0.13
N ASP A 87 -11.37 3.32 -1.38
CA ASP A 87 -11.20 2.41 -2.52
C ASP A 87 -9.73 1.94 -2.67
N TYR A 88 -8.76 2.85 -2.51
CA TYR A 88 -7.34 2.50 -2.50
C TYR A 88 -6.97 1.60 -1.33
N GLY A 89 -7.48 1.88 -0.14
CA GLY A 89 -7.27 1.05 1.05
C GLY A 89 -7.82 -0.38 0.86
N ILE A 90 -8.99 -0.51 0.25
CA ILE A 90 -9.62 -1.80 -0.08
C ILE A 90 -8.78 -2.55 -1.12
N GLU A 91 -8.44 -1.91 -2.24
CA GLU A 91 -7.64 -2.53 -3.31
C GLU A 91 -6.28 -3.03 -2.79
N LEU A 92 -5.58 -2.21 -2.00
CA LEU A 92 -4.31 -2.60 -1.41
C LEU A 92 -4.45 -3.73 -0.39
N SER A 93 -5.56 -3.79 0.34
CA SER A 93 -5.87 -4.90 1.26
C SER A 93 -6.11 -6.21 0.49
N GLU A 94 -6.82 -6.17 -0.63
CA GLU A 94 -7.01 -7.34 -1.49
C GLU A 94 -5.69 -7.85 -2.09
N LEU A 95 -4.80 -6.94 -2.50
CA LEU A 95 -3.46 -7.31 -2.95
C LEU A 95 -2.61 -7.89 -1.81
N ALA A 96 -2.73 -7.34 -0.60
CA ALA A 96 -2.06 -7.88 0.57
C ALA A 96 -2.52 -9.31 0.87
N ASN A 97 -3.83 -9.59 0.83
CA ASN A 97 -4.36 -10.93 1.03
C ASN A 97 -3.75 -11.91 0.01
N LYS A 98 -3.71 -11.55 -1.27
CA LYS A 98 -3.05 -12.37 -2.32
C LYS A 98 -1.55 -12.62 -2.07
N LEU A 99 -0.87 -11.76 -1.33
CA LEU A 99 0.55 -11.93 -0.98
C LEU A 99 0.74 -12.94 0.17
N PHE A 100 -0.25 -13.07 1.05
CA PHE A 100 -0.20 -13.90 2.26
C PHE A 100 -1.10 -15.14 2.21
N ASP A 101 -1.99 -15.24 1.21
CA ASP A 101 -2.81 -16.42 0.97
C ASP A 101 -1.98 -17.51 0.26
N ASP A 102 -2.14 -18.74 0.72
CA ASP A 102 -1.42 -19.94 0.25
C ASP A 102 -2.15 -20.68 -0.90
N GLU A 103 -3.18 -20.08 -1.52
CA GLU A 103 -4.05 -20.73 -2.54
C GLU A 103 -3.68 -20.49 -4.00
#